data_AF-A0A433PI22-F1
#
_entry.id   AF-A0A433PI22-F1
#
_cell.length_a   1.000
_cell.length_b   1.000
_cell.length_c   1.000
_cell.angle_alpha   90.00
_cell.angle_beta   90.00
_cell.angle_gamma   90.00
#
_symmetry.space_group_name_H-M   'P 1'
#
loop_
_entity.id
_entity.type
_entity.pdbx_description
1 polymer ?
#
loop_
_entity_poly.entity_id
_entity_poly.type
_entity_poly.pdbx_seq_one_letter_code
_entity_poly.pdbx_strand_id
1 'polypeptide(L)' 'MTSLYNFKKIAPVPTATDFLDIVLSKTQRKTPTVIHKNYAIGRIRNFYMRKVKFTQDSFEEKFKAILEEFPKLD' A
#
# COMPACT_ATOMS: atom_id res chain seq x y z
N MET A 1 10.14 -26.09 22.57
CA MET A 1 10.83 -24.80 22.74
C MET A 1 9.78 -23.72 22.67
N THR A 2 9.44 -23.09 23.80
CA THR A 2 8.52 -21.95 23.84
C THR A 2 9.17 -20.80 23.08
N SER A 3 8.73 -20.57 21.84
CA SER A 3 9.12 -19.37 21.08
C SER A 3 8.65 -18.16 21.90
N LEU A 4 9.59 -17.38 22.41
CA LEU A 4 9.28 -16.19 23.20
C LEU A 4 8.80 -15.09 22.22
N TYR A 5 7.52 -15.11 21.88
CA TYR A 5 6.94 -14.15 20.94
C TYR A 5 7.08 -12.71 21.48
N ASN A 6 7.75 -11.84 20.72
CA ASN A 6 7.91 -10.44 21.10
C ASN A 6 6.77 -9.59 20.51
N PHE A 7 5.63 -9.59 21.21
CA PHE A 7 4.43 -8.85 20.81
C PHE A 7 4.62 -7.32 20.71
N LYS A 8 5.70 -6.77 21.25
CA LYS A 8 6.01 -5.33 21.15
C LYS A 8 6.55 -4.91 19.77
N LYS A 9 6.90 -5.87 18.90
CA LYS A 9 7.39 -5.60 17.54
C LYS A 9 6.27 -5.46 16.50
N ILE A 10 5.03 -5.77 16.85
CA ILE A 10 3.88 -5.69 15.95
C ILE A 10 3.50 -4.22 15.78
N ALA A 11 3.47 -3.74 14.54
CA ALA A 11 3.04 -2.41 14.22
C ALA A 11 1.52 -2.26 14.46
N PRO A 12 1.03 -1.06 14.84
CA PRO A 12 -0.39 -0.82 14.98
C PRO A 12 -1.13 -1.09 13.66
N VAL A 13 -2.15 -1.94 13.71
CA VAL A 13 -3.03 -2.19 12.55
C VAL A 13 -4.03 -1.04 12.47
N PRO A 14 -4.03 -0.25 11.37
CA PRO A 14 -4.96 0.86 11.21
C PRO A 14 -6.40 0.39 10.99
N THR A 15 -7.35 1.28 11.25
CA THR A 15 -8.76 1.04 10.89
C THR A 15 -8.94 1.02 9.38
N ALA A 16 -10.05 0.48 8.88
CA ALA A 16 -10.31 0.41 7.44
C ALA A 16 -10.31 1.80 6.76
N THR A 17 -10.87 2.82 7.43
CA THR A 17 -10.90 4.20 6.92
C THR A 17 -9.50 4.80 6.89
N ASP A 18 -8.75 4.70 7.99
CA ASP A 18 -7.39 5.25 8.06
C ASP A 18 -6.47 4.57 7.06
N PHE A 19 -6.65 3.26 6.87
CA PHE A 19 -5.89 2.48 5.92
C PHE A 19 -6.09 2.95 4.49
N LEU A 20 -7.33 3.20 4.10
CA LEU A 20 -7.67 3.76 2.79
C LEU A 20 -7.02 5.13 2.60
N ASP A 21 -7.16 6.02 3.59
CA ASP A 21 -6.60 7.37 3.54
C ASP A 21 -5.08 7.38 3.46
N ILE A 22 -4.40 6.51 4.21
CA ILE A 22 -2.94 6.36 4.18
C ILE A 22 -2.48 5.97 2.76
N VAL A 23 -3.11 4.96 2.16
CA VAL A 23 -2.70 4.43 0.85
C VAL A 23 -3.01 5.40 -0.28
N LEU A 24 -4.20 6.02 -0.28
CA LEU A 24 -4.58 7.00 -1.29
C LEU A 24 -3.76 8.28 -1.18
N SER A 25 -3.50 8.76 0.04
CA SER A 25 -2.58 9.89 0.28
C SER A 25 -1.16 9.59 -0.19
N LYS A 26 -0.64 8.38 0.07
CA LYS A 26 0.69 7.94 -0.44
C LYS A 26 0.70 7.93 -1.97
N THR A 27 -0.35 7.38 -2.60
CA THR A 27 -0.49 7.32 -4.06
C THR A 27 -0.46 8.72 -4.67
N GLN A 28 -1.21 9.68 -4.11
CA GLN A 28 -1.25 11.04 -4.63
C GLN A 28 0.09 11.79 -4.48
N ARG A 29 0.79 11.62 -3.34
CA ARG A 29 2.07 12.30 -3.09
C ARG A 29 3.25 11.71 -3.87
N LYS A 30 3.20 10.42 -4.20
CA LYS A 30 4.33 9.69 -4.82
C LYS A 30 4.16 9.43 -6.32
N THR A 31 2.99 9.72 -6.89
CA THR A 31 2.75 9.58 -8.34
C THR A 31 2.45 10.94 -8.98
N PRO A 32 2.80 11.15 -10.27
CA PRO A 32 2.42 12.37 -10.98
C PRO A 32 0.90 12.62 -10.91
N THR A 33 0.50 13.89 -10.81
CA THR A 33 -0.91 14.27 -10.59
C THR A 33 -1.54 15.01 -11.76
N VAL A 34 -0.73 15.59 -12.64
CA VAL A 34 -1.21 16.39 -13.78
C VAL A 34 -1.08 15.61 -15.07
N ILE A 35 -2.15 15.58 -15.87
CA ILE A 35 -2.16 15.07 -17.24
C ILE A 35 -3.10 15.90 -18.11
N HIS A 36 -2.78 16.01 -19.41
CA HIS A 36 -3.56 16.78 -20.37
C HIS A 36 -4.06 15.90 -21.52
N LYS A 37 -5.25 16.23 -22.04
CA LYS A 37 -5.96 15.46 -23.09
C LYS A 37 -5.22 15.36 -24.43
N ASN A 38 -4.30 16.28 -24.72
CA ASN A 38 -3.55 16.31 -25.98
C ASN A 38 -2.32 15.39 -25.98
N TYR A 39 -2.02 14.69 -24.88
CA TYR A 39 -0.90 13.76 -24.82
C TYR A 39 -1.18 12.47 -25.59
N ALA A 40 -0.10 11.84 -26.09
CA ALA A 40 -0.19 10.55 -26.75
C ALA A 40 -0.89 9.52 -25.85
N ILE A 41 -1.76 8.68 -26.44
CA ILE A 41 -2.57 7.70 -25.70
C ILE A 41 -1.73 6.77 -24.80
N GLY A 42 -0.53 6.41 -25.24
CA GLY A 42 0.40 5.60 -24.44
C GLY A 42 0.78 6.28 -23.13
N ARG A 43 0.99 7.60 -23.14
CA ARG A 43 1.30 8.37 -21.93
C ARG A 43 0.10 8.45 -20.98
N ILE A 44 -1.10 8.63 -21.51
CA ILE A 44 -2.35 8.66 -20.71
C ILE A 44 -2.59 7.30 -20.05
N ARG A 45 -2.44 6.20 -20.79
CA ARG A 45 -2.54 4.85 -20.23
C ARG A 45 -1.50 4.61 -19.15
N ASN A 46 -0.24 4.93 -19.40
CA ASN A 46 0.84 4.74 -18.42
C ASN A 46 0.61 5.57 -17.15
N PHE A 47 0.05 6.78 -17.27
CA PHE A 47 -0.30 7.61 -16.11
C PHE A 47 -1.30 6.91 -15.18
N TYR A 48 -2.39 6.37 -15.71
CA TYR A 48 -3.40 5.66 -14.90
C TYR A 48 -2.92 4.29 -14.44
N MET A 49 -2.28 3.50 -15.30
CA MET A 49 -1.74 2.19 -14.94
C MET A 49 -0.72 2.30 -13.81
N ARG A 50 0.13 3.34 -13.82
CA ARG A 50 1.07 3.60 -12.73
C ARG A 50 0.35 3.88 -11.42
N LYS A 51 -0.74 4.65 -11.43
CA LYS A 51 -1.53 4.91 -10.21
C LYS A 51 -2.13 3.61 -9.66
N VAL A 52 -2.79 2.83 -10.51
CA VAL A 52 -3.43 1.56 -10.10
C VAL A 52 -2.40 0.59 -9.54
N LYS A 53 -1.28 0.37 -10.26
CA LYS A 53 -0.24 -0.56 -9.81
C LYS A 53 0.43 -0.11 -8.51
N PHE A 54 0.76 1.18 -8.40
CA PHE A 54 1.35 1.72 -7.17
C PHE A 54 0.43 1.58 -5.96
N THR A 55 -0.88 1.78 -6.13
CA THR A 55 -1.87 1.57 -5.09
C THR A 55 -1.94 0.09 -4.70
N GLN A 56 -1.98 -0.82 -5.67
CA GLN A 56 -1.97 -2.27 -5.41
C GLN A 56 -0.72 -2.71 -4.64
N ASP A 57 0.47 -2.28 -5.06
CA ASP A 57 1.74 -2.59 -4.38
C ASP A 57 1.74 -2.05 -2.94
N SER A 58 1.19 -0.85 -2.72
CA SER A 58 1.10 -0.24 -1.38
C SER A 58 0.15 -0.99 -0.45
N PHE A 59 -0.95 -1.54 -0.98
CA PHE A 59 -1.85 -2.41 -0.23
C PHE A 59 -1.18 -3.73 0.12
N GLU A 60 -0.53 -4.37 -0.85
CA GLU A 60 0.16 -5.64 -0.68
C GLU A 60 1.28 -5.55 0.38
N GLU A 61 2.11 -4.50 0.33
CA GLU A 61 3.17 -4.23 1.31
C GLU A 61 2.62 -4.21 2.74
N LYS A 62 1.49 -3.55 2.93
CA LYS A 62 0.86 -3.41 4.24
C LYS A 62 0.22 -4.70 4.74
N PHE A 63 -0.50 -5.42 3.87
CA PHE A 63 -1.08 -6.70 4.25
C PHE A 63 -0.01 -7.73 4.56
N LYS A 64 1.06 -7.76 3.78
CA LYS A 64 2.19 -8.65 4.02
C LYS A 64 2.86 -8.37 5.35
N ALA A 65 3.09 -7.11 5.70
CA ALA A 65 3.62 -6.74 7.01
C ALA A 65 2.74 -7.25 8.15
N ILE A 66 1.41 -7.09 8.05
CA ILE A 66 0.46 -7.61 9.05
C ILE A 66 0.55 -9.14 9.15
N LEU A 67 0.62 -9.86 8.03
CA LEU A 67 0.71 -11.32 8.03
C LEU A 67 2.04 -11.86 8.59
N GLU A 68 3.13 -11.12 8.45
CA GLU A 68 4.47 -11.52 8.89
C GLU A 68 4.76 -11.15 10.35
N GLU A 69 4.19 -10.04 10.86
CA GLU A 69 4.43 -9.55 12.21
C GLU A 69 3.69 -10.36 13.28
N PHE A 70 2.52 -10.92 12.94
CA PHE A 70 1.75 -11.73 13.89
C PHE A 70 2.32 -13.15 14.02
N PRO A 71 2.44 -13.67 15.25
CA PRO A 71 2.91 -15.04 15.46
C PRO A 71 1.91 -16.06 14.93
N LYS A 72 2.40 -17.08 14.22
CA LYS A 72 1.62 -18.23 13.78
C LYS A 72 1.40 -19.19 14.96
N LEU A 73 0.18 -19.69 15.09
CA LEU A 73 -0.28 -20.54 16.20
C LEU A 73 -0.41 -22.03 15.81
N ASP A 74 0.27 -22.47 14.75
CA ASP A 74 0.26 -23.89 14.31
C ASP A 74 0.71 -24.86 15.42
#